data_AF-A2SD13-F1
#
_entry.id   AF-A2SD13-F1
#
_cell.length_a   1.000
_cell.length_b   1.000
_cell.length_c   1.000
_cell.angle_alpha   90.00
_cell.angle_beta   90.00
_cell.angle_gamma   90.00
#
_symmetry.space_group_name_H-M   'P 1'
#
loop_
_entity.id
_entity.type
_entity.pdbx_description
1 polymer ?
#
loop_
_entity_poly.entity_id
_entity_poly.type
_entity_poly.pdbx_seq_one_letter_code
_entity_poly.pdbx_strand_id
1 'polypeptide(L)'
;MVKKLQKLADKQSAAAGTPSMAQLFDSQLANSVKDSAQQIWQAGLGAFAKAQGEGGKVFESLVKEGVSIQRRTQAAAEEKLGEVSNRMTKLSDDVQARAGQQWDKLESIFEERVAKALGKLGVPSSKDIDALIHRIDTLSANVARLSKAPAARKAAPAKTAAKAAAPRKAAAKRAAPRKRAA
;
A
#
# COMPACT_ATOMS: atom_id res chain seq x y z
N MET A 1 -55.81 64.36 44.65
CA MET A 1 -56.33 64.40 43.26
C MET A 1 -55.32 63.98 42.18
N VAL A 2 -54.02 63.79 42.50
CA VAL A 2 -52.98 63.43 41.51
C VAL A 2 -53.09 62.00 40.95
N LYS A 3 -53.54 61.02 41.76
CA LYS A 3 -53.72 59.63 41.30
C LYS A 3 -54.81 59.46 40.22
N LYS A 4 -55.77 60.39 40.12
CA LYS A 4 -56.78 60.39 39.05
C LYS A 4 -56.23 60.96 37.74
N LEU A 5 -55.25 61.88 37.81
CA LEU A 5 -54.57 62.41 36.62
C LEU A 5 -53.56 61.40 36.05
N GLN A 6 -52.84 60.67 36.90
CA GLN A 6 -51.92 59.61 36.45
C GLN A 6 -52.67 58.48 35.71
N LYS A 7 -53.80 58.03 36.27
CA LYS A 7 -54.63 56.97 35.65
C LYS A 7 -55.30 57.40 34.34
N LEU A 8 -55.48 58.71 34.11
CA LEU A 8 -55.97 59.23 32.84
C LEU A 8 -54.83 59.36 31.82
N ALA A 9 -53.61 59.70 32.25
CA ALA A 9 -52.42 59.73 31.39
C ALA A 9 -52.03 58.32 30.88
N ASP A 10 -51.99 57.31 31.75
CA ASP A 10 -51.70 55.91 31.36
C ASP A 10 -52.79 55.35 30.42
N LYS A 11 -54.05 55.74 30.64
CA LYS A 11 -55.16 55.32 29.77
C LYS A 11 -55.17 56.06 28.43
N GLN A 12 -54.60 57.27 28.36
CA GLN A 12 -54.40 58.01 27.11
C GLN A 12 -53.22 57.44 26.30
N SER A 13 -52.19 56.91 26.97
CA SER A 13 -51.09 56.18 26.32
C SER A 13 -51.49 54.79 25.80
N ALA A 14 -52.48 54.13 26.44
CA ALA A 14 -53.05 52.87 25.95
C ALA A 14 -54.20 53.08 24.92
N ALA A 15 -54.88 54.24 24.94
CA ALA A 15 -55.95 54.59 23.99
C ALA A 15 -55.45 55.39 22.77
N ALA A 16 -54.18 55.79 22.75
CA ALA A 16 -53.46 56.10 21.52
C ALA A 16 -53.13 54.77 20.82
N GLY A 17 -54.16 54.14 20.25
CA GLY A 17 -54.06 53.00 19.34
C GLY A 17 -53.39 53.37 18.01
N THR A 18 -52.32 54.16 18.07
CA THR A 18 -51.40 54.38 16.97
C THR A 18 -50.28 53.39 17.19
N PRO A 19 -50.33 52.18 16.57
CA PRO A 19 -49.18 51.31 16.60
C PRO A 19 -47.97 52.13 16.16
N SER A 20 -46.88 52.08 16.92
CA SER A 20 -45.67 52.80 16.55
C SER A 20 -45.32 52.40 15.11
N MET A 21 -44.84 53.33 14.30
CA MET A 21 -44.52 53.05 12.88
C MET A 21 -43.66 51.78 12.75
N ALA A 22 -42.76 51.54 13.71
CA ALA A 22 -41.96 50.32 13.82
C ALA A 22 -42.79 49.02 13.94
N GLN A 23 -43.86 48.99 14.73
CA GLN A 23 -44.73 47.81 14.87
C GLN A 23 -45.62 47.57 13.65
N LEU A 24 -46.05 48.64 12.96
CA LEU A 24 -46.76 48.51 11.69
C LEU A 24 -45.84 47.89 10.63
N PHE A 25 -44.61 48.39 10.50
CA PHE A 25 -43.62 47.85 9.58
C PHE A 25 -43.26 46.40 9.89
N ASP A 26 -43.11 46.03 11.16
CA ASP A 26 -42.82 44.65 11.56
C ASP A 26 -43.98 43.69 11.23
N SER A 27 -45.23 44.11 11.45
CA SER A 27 -46.40 43.31 11.07
C SER A 27 -46.56 43.16 9.56
N GLN A 28 -46.26 44.21 8.78
CA GLN A 28 -46.32 44.18 7.32
C GLN A 28 -45.21 43.32 6.73
N LEU A 29 -44.01 43.33 7.33
CA LEU A 29 -42.90 42.47 6.94
C LEU A 29 -43.16 41.00 7.31
N ALA A 30 -43.70 40.73 8.51
CA ALA A 30 -44.08 39.38 8.91
C ALA A 30 -45.16 38.79 7.98
N ASN A 31 -46.13 39.60 7.57
CA ASN A 31 -47.16 39.19 6.62
C ASN A 31 -46.58 38.93 5.23
N SER A 32 -45.69 39.78 4.70
CA SER A 32 -45.08 39.57 3.38
C SER A 32 -44.15 38.35 3.34
N VAL A 33 -43.43 38.06 4.43
CA VAL A 33 -42.61 36.85 4.57
C VAL A 33 -43.49 35.61 4.63
N LYS A 34 -44.60 35.65 5.38
CA LYS A 34 -45.56 34.54 5.42
C LYS A 34 -46.19 34.28 4.05
N ASP A 35 -46.59 35.34 3.34
CA ASP A 35 -47.17 35.21 2.00
C ASP A 35 -46.15 34.66 1.00
N SER A 36 -44.89 35.10 1.08
CA SER A 36 -43.81 34.57 0.25
C SER A 36 -43.50 33.11 0.57
N ALA A 37 -43.44 32.74 1.85
CA ALA A 37 -43.24 31.35 2.27
C ALA A 37 -44.41 30.45 1.83
N GLN A 38 -45.64 30.95 1.90
CA GLN A 38 -46.83 30.27 1.39
C GLN A 38 -46.75 30.08 -0.13
N GLN A 39 -46.31 31.10 -0.88
CA GLN A 39 -46.12 31.01 -2.33
C GLN A 39 -45.01 30.03 -2.70
N ILE A 40 -43.87 30.06 -2.01
CA ILE A 40 -42.77 29.10 -2.23
C ILE A 40 -43.24 27.68 -1.91
N TRP A 41 -44.02 27.49 -0.85
CA TRP A 41 -44.57 26.20 -0.49
C TRP A 41 -45.57 25.68 -1.53
N GLN A 42 -46.49 26.52 -2.01
CA GLN A 42 -47.45 26.17 -3.05
C GLN A 42 -46.77 25.91 -4.40
N ALA A 43 -45.74 26.69 -4.75
CA ALA A 43 -44.92 26.44 -5.92
C ALA A 43 -44.13 25.12 -5.79
N GLY A 44 -43.62 24.81 -4.59
CA GLY A 44 -42.98 23.55 -4.28
C GLY A 44 -43.93 22.36 -4.43
N LEU A 45 -45.16 22.46 -3.91
CA LEU A 45 -46.19 21.43 -4.07
C LEU A 45 -46.65 21.28 -5.53
N GLY A 46 -46.79 22.40 -6.26
CA GLY A 46 -47.18 22.41 -7.67
C GLY A 46 -46.12 21.81 -8.59
N ALA A 47 -44.83 22.10 -8.34
CA ALA A 47 -43.71 21.50 -9.07
C ALA A 47 -43.57 20.01 -8.75
N PHE A 48 -43.75 19.61 -7.49
CA PHE A 48 -43.76 18.20 -7.09
C PHE A 48 -44.94 17.43 -7.71
N ALA A 49 -46.13 18.01 -7.75
CA ALA A 49 -47.30 17.43 -8.41
C ALA A 49 -47.10 17.33 -9.94
N LYS A 50 -46.48 18.34 -10.57
CA LYS A 50 -46.14 18.32 -11.99
C LYS A 50 -45.08 17.25 -12.31
N ALA A 51 -44.10 17.06 -11.42
CA ALA A 51 -43.15 15.95 -11.51
C ALA A 51 -43.82 14.57 -11.31
N GLN A 52 -44.86 14.45 -10.48
CA GLN A 52 -45.64 13.21 -10.38
C GLN A 52 -46.48 12.92 -11.64
N GLY A 53 -47.09 13.95 -12.24
CA GLY A 53 -47.95 13.80 -13.42
C GLY A 53 -47.20 13.62 -14.74
N GLU A 54 -46.05 14.27 -14.90
CA GLU A 54 -45.24 14.23 -16.13
C GLU A 54 -43.99 13.34 -15.98
N GLY A 55 -43.55 13.06 -14.75
CA GLY A 55 -42.36 12.25 -14.47
C GLY A 55 -42.52 10.79 -14.87
N GLY A 56 -43.72 10.22 -14.85
CA GLY A 56 -43.95 8.84 -15.31
C GLY A 56 -43.65 8.64 -16.80
N LYS A 57 -44.08 9.58 -17.65
CA LYS A 57 -43.82 9.53 -19.11
C LYS A 57 -42.35 9.81 -19.44
N VAL A 58 -41.74 10.77 -18.75
CA VAL A 58 -40.31 11.06 -18.90
C VAL A 58 -39.48 9.90 -18.39
N PHE A 59 -39.88 9.26 -17.29
CA PHE A 59 -39.24 8.05 -16.76
C PHE A 59 -39.38 6.87 -17.72
N GLU A 60 -40.57 6.58 -18.24
CA GLU A 60 -40.76 5.54 -19.26
C GLU A 60 -39.94 5.81 -20.52
N SER A 61 -39.86 7.06 -20.97
CA SER A 61 -39.01 7.47 -22.09
C SER A 61 -37.53 7.25 -21.79
N LEU A 62 -37.05 7.70 -20.63
CA LEU A 62 -35.67 7.51 -20.18
C LEU A 62 -35.32 6.03 -19.96
N VAL A 63 -36.26 5.22 -19.48
CA VAL A 63 -36.07 3.77 -19.33
C VAL A 63 -36.01 3.10 -20.70
N LYS A 64 -36.88 3.46 -21.64
CA LYS A 64 -36.84 2.94 -23.02
C LYS A 64 -35.55 3.33 -23.72
N GLU A 65 -35.10 4.58 -23.54
CA GLU A 65 -33.84 5.09 -24.05
C GLU A 65 -32.65 4.38 -23.39
N GLY A 66 -32.67 4.17 -22.07
CA GLY A 66 -31.67 3.40 -21.32
C GLY A 66 -31.57 1.94 -21.78
N VAL A 67 -32.70 1.25 -21.98
CA VAL A 67 -32.72 -0.11 -22.54
C VAL A 67 -32.19 -0.13 -23.96
N SER A 68 -32.51 0.88 -24.78
CA SER A 68 -31.98 0.98 -26.14
C SER A 68 -30.47 1.24 -26.17
N ILE A 69 -29.97 2.09 -25.27
CA ILE A 69 -28.55 2.38 -25.12
C ILE A 69 -27.83 1.13 -24.62
N GLN A 70 -28.38 0.43 -23.61
CA GLN A 70 -27.82 -0.82 -23.11
C GLN A 70 -27.73 -1.88 -24.22
N ARG A 71 -28.79 -2.07 -25.02
CA ARG A 71 -28.76 -2.99 -26.17
C ARG A 71 -27.73 -2.58 -27.21
N ARG A 72 -27.60 -1.28 -27.50
CA ARG A 72 -26.65 -0.75 -28.48
C ARG A 72 -25.21 -0.85 -27.98
N THR A 73 -24.97 -0.63 -26.69
CA THR A 73 -23.68 -0.82 -26.02
C THR A 73 -23.33 -2.30 -25.92
N GLN A 74 -24.29 -3.18 -25.62
CA GLN A 74 -24.07 -4.62 -25.63
C GLN A 74 -23.72 -5.13 -27.03
N ALA A 75 -24.47 -4.73 -28.07
CA ALA A 75 -24.17 -5.11 -29.45
C ALA A 75 -22.80 -4.58 -29.90
N ALA A 76 -22.49 -3.32 -29.60
CA ALA A 76 -21.17 -2.74 -29.89
C ALA A 76 -20.06 -3.41 -29.07
N ALA A 77 -20.30 -3.78 -27.81
CA ALA A 77 -19.35 -4.48 -26.98
C ALA A 77 -19.13 -5.92 -27.48
N GLU A 78 -20.18 -6.63 -27.90
CA GLU A 78 -20.09 -7.97 -28.50
C GLU A 78 -19.33 -7.94 -29.82
N GLU A 79 -19.58 -6.94 -30.68
CA GLU A 79 -18.83 -6.74 -31.92
C GLU A 79 -17.35 -6.40 -31.65
N LYS A 80 -17.09 -5.48 -30.70
CA LYS A 80 -15.72 -5.11 -30.31
C LYS A 80 -15.00 -6.22 -29.57
N LEU A 81 -15.67 -6.99 -28.72
CA LEU A 81 -15.12 -8.18 -28.06
C LEU A 81 -14.84 -9.27 -29.08
N GLY A 82 -15.72 -9.51 -30.05
CA GLY A 82 -15.49 -10.47 -31.12
C GLY A 82 -14.29 -10.09 -31.98
N GLU A 83 -14.18 -8.82 -32.37
CA GLU A 83 -13.03 -8.33 -33.12
C GLU A 83 -11.73 -8.33 -32.31
N VAL A 84 -11.76 -7.87 -31.06
CA VAL A 84 -10.59 -7.84 -30.17
C VAL A 84 -10.18 -9.26 -29.80
N SER A 85 -11.13 -10.15 -29.52
CA SER A 85 -10.85 -11.57 -29.28
C SER A 85 -10.23 -12.20 -30.51
N ASN A 86 -10.76 -11.99 -31.71
CA ASN A 86 -10.16 -12.53 -32.92
C ASN A 86 -8.78 -11.93 -33.21
N ARG A 87 -8.58 -10.63 -32.98
CA ARG A 87 -7.25 -9.98 -33.09
C ARG A 87 -6.30 -10.52 -32.01
N MET A 88 -6.77 -10.72 -30.79
CA MET A 88 -5.98 -11.25 -29.68
C MET A 88 -5.62 -12.70 -29.93
N THR A 89 -6.52 -13.56 -30.39
CA THR A 89 -6.22 -14.94 -30.77
C THR A 89 -5.18 -14.98 -31.89
N LYS A 90 -5.34 -14.17 -32.94
CA LYS A 90 -4.34 -14.10 -34.03
C LYS A 90 -2.98 -13.56 -33.56
N LEU A 91 -2.98 -12.53 -32.72
CA LEU A 91 -1.75 -12.00 -32.12
C LEU A 91 -1.13 -13.01 -31.15
N SER A 92 -1.93 -13.76 -30.39
CA SER A 92 -1.47 -14.83 -29.51
C SER A 92 -0.85 -15.97 -30.32
N ASP A 93 -1.45 -16.36 -31.44
CA ASP A 93 -0.88 -17.38 -32.33
C ASP A 93 0.43 -16.91 -32.97
N ASP A 94 0.49 -15.66 -33.45
CA ASP A 94 1.70 -15.07 -34.03
C ASP A 94 2.81 -14.85 -33.00
N VAL A 95 2.47 -14.39 -31.78
CA VAL A 95 3.39 -14.22 -30.65
C VAL A 95 3.83 -15.59 -30.13
N GLN A 96 2.96 -16.58 -30.03
CA GLN A 96 3.35 -17.93 -29.65
C GLN A 96 4.35 -18.52 -30.66
N ALA A 97 4.07 -18.36 -31.96
CA ALA A 97 4.90 -18.93 -33.03
C ALA A 97 6.23 -18.19 -33.24
N ARG A 98 6.26 -16.85 -33.14
CA ARG A 98 7.50 -16.06 -33.33
C ARG A 98 8.23 -15.74 -32.03
N ALA A 99 7.54 -15.73 -30.91
CA ALA A 99 8.06 -15.27 -29.64
C ALA A 99 8.16 -16.37 -28.58
N GLY A 100 7.93 -17.66 -28.88
CA GLY A 100 8.23 -18.75 -27.93
C GLY A 100 9.64 -18.65 -27.32
N GLN A 101 10.64 -18.33 -28.15
CA GLN A 101 12.02 -18.06 -27.69
C GLN A 101 12.16 -16.78 -26.85
N GLN A 102 11.30 -15.78 -27.06
CA GLN A 102 11.27 -14.58 -26.24
C GLN A 102 10.41 -14.73 -24.99
N TRP A 103 9.47 -15.68 -24.99
CA TRP A 103 8.64 -16.04 -23.86
C TRP A 103 9.48 -16.68 -22.78
N ASP A 104 10.38 -17.62 -23.12
CA ASP A 104 11.34 -18.19 -22.17
C ASP A 104 12.22 -17.10 -21.51
N LYS A 105 12.62 -16.07 -22.28
CA LYS A 105 13.39 -14.93 -21.76
C LYS A 105 12.54 -14.00 -20.88
N LEU A 106 11.27 -13.80 -21.23
CA LEU A 106 10.33 -13.02 -20.43
C LEU A 106 9.94 -13.75 -19.15
N GLU A 107 9.81 -15.08 -19.19
CA GLU A 107 9.63 -15.94 -18.03
C GLU A 107 10.81 -15.78 -17.08
N SER A 108 12.04 -15.85 -17.57
CA SER A 108 13.23 -15.59 -16.76
C SER A 108 13.25 -14.17 -16.14
N ILE A 109 12.87 -13.13 -16.89
CA ILE A 109 12.80 -11.75 -16.37
C ILE A 109 11.64 -11.59 -15.37
N PHE A 110 10.51 -12.24 -15.62
CA PHE A 110 9.36 -12.24 -14.74
C PHE A 110 9.71 -12.93 -13.43
N GLU A 111 10.31 -14.12 -13.49
CA GLU A 111 10.84 -14.82 -12.32
C GLU A 111 11.83 -13.95 -11.55
N GLU A 112 12.77 -13.27 -12.23
CA GLU A 112 13.71 -12.36 -11.57
C GLU A 112 12.99 -11.19 -10.88
N ARG A 113 11.96 -10.62 -11.53
CA ARG A 113 11.17 -9.51 -10.96
C ARG A 113 10.29 -9.97 -9.81
N VAL A 114 9.67 -11.14 -9.90
CA VAL A 114 8.86 -11.75 -8.83
C VAL A 114 9.76 -12.13 -7.66
N ALA A 115 10.89 -12.78 -7.91
CA ALA A 115 11.88 -13.10 -6.88
C ALA A 115 12.39 -11.83 -6.19
N LYS A 116 12.65 -10.75 -6.93
CA LYS A 116 13.06 -9.46 -6.36
C LYS A 116 11.96 -8.79 -5.55
N ALA A 117 10.70 -8.92 -5.96
CA ALA A 117 9.55 -8.41 -5.21
C ALA A 117 9.32 -9.21 -3.92
N LEU A 118 9.38 -10.54 -4.00
CA LEU A 118 9.29 -11.44 -2.85
C LEU A 118 10.43 -11.21 -1.85
N GLY A 119 11.66 -11.03 -2.34
CA GLY A 119 12.80 -10.69 -1.51
C GLY A 119 12.63 -9.34 -0.80
N LYS A 120 12.06 -8.32 -1.47
CA LYS A 120 11.70 -7.05 -0.82
C LYS A 120 10.60 -7.20 0.24
N LEU A 121 9.73 -8.19 0.09
CA LEU A 121 8.69 -8.53 1.05
C LEU A 121 9.22 -9.41 2.20
N GLY A 122 10.50 -9.78 2.19
CA GLY A 122 11.15 -10.58 3.23
C GLY A 122 11.00 -12.09 3.06
N VAL A 123 10.58 -12.57 1.89
CA VAL A 123 10.55 -14.01 1.58
C VAL A 123 11.94 -14.45 1.10
N PRO A 124 12.66 -15.30 1.86
CA PRO A 124 13.98 -15.79 1.44
C PRO A 124 13.87 -16.70 0.22
N SER A 125 14.83 -16.62 -0.70
CA SER A 125 14.86 -17.52 -1.87
C SER A 125 15.47 -18.88 -1.50
N SER A 126 15.23 -19.91 -2.32
CA SER A 126 15.84 -21.24 -2.14
C SER A 126 17.36 -21.18 -2.11
N LYS A 127 17.96 -20.34 -2.96
CA LYS A 127 19.43 -20.12 -3.01
C LYS A 127 19.97 -19.54 -1.72
N ASP A 128 19.21 -18.65 -1.07
CA ASP A 128 19.60 -18.07 0.23
C ASP A 128 19.57 -19.12 1.34
N ILE A 129 18.59 -20.02 1.29
CA ILE A 129 18.47 -21.15 2.22
C ILE A 129 19.66 -22.12 2.02
N ASP A 130 19.98 -22.47 0.78
CA ASP A 130 21.10 -23.37 0.47
C ASP A 130 22.46 -22.77 0.90
N ALA A 131 22.67 -21.48 0.65
CA ALA A 131 23.87 -20.78 1.11
C ALA A 131 23.98 -20.76 2.64
N LEU A 132 22.85 -20.64 3.34
CA LEU A 132 22.80 -20.71 4.79
C LEU A 132 23.11 -22.12 5.30
N ILE A 133 22.56 -23.16 4.68
CA ILE A 133 22.84 -24.58 5.02
C ILE A 133 24.34 -24.85 4.89
N HIS A 134 24.96 -24.47 3.77
CA HIS A 134 26.40 -24.68 3.58
C HIS A 134 27.25 -23.93 4.62
N ARG A 135 26.81 -22.73 5.01
CA ARG A 135 27.47 -21.95 6.06
C ARG A 135 27.32 -22.63 7.43
N ILE A 136 26.14 -23.19 7.73
CA ILE A 136 25.89 -23.97 8.95
C ILE A 136 26.76 -25.23 8.98
N ASP A 137 26.89 -25.96 7.87
CA ASP A 137 27.72 -27.16 7.79
C ASP A 137 29.20 -26.82 8.02
N THR A 138 29.69 -25.76 7.39
CA THR A 138 31.05 -25.26 7.59
C THR A 138 31.29 -24.84 9.04
N LEU A 139 30.32 -24.15 9.66
CA LEU A 139 30.41 -23.73 11.05
C LEU A 139 30.37 -24.93 12.00
N SER A 140 29.51 -25.91 11.72
CA SER A 140 29.40 -27.17 12.47
C SER A 140 30.69 -27.97 12.40
N ALA A 141 31.32 -28.04 11.23
CA ALA A 141 32.63 -28.68 11.07
C ALA A 141 33.74 -27.96 11.85
N ASN A 142 33.73 -26.62 11.86
CA ASN A 142 34.69 -25.83 12.64
C ASN A 142 34.47 -25.96 14.15
N VAL A 143 33.22 -25.97 14.62
CA VAL A 143 32.88 -26.22 16.02
C VAL A 143 33.29 -27.63 16.42
N ALA A 144 32.97 -28.65 15.63
CA ALA A 144 33.42 -30.02 15.89
C ALA A 144 34.95 -30.13 15.96
N ARG A 145 35.68 -29.39 15.12
CA ARG A 145 37.15 -29.32 15.16
C ARG A 145 37.67 -28.65 16.43
N LEU A 146 37.02 -27.58 16.90
CA LEU A 146 37.39 -26.87 18.13
C LEU A 146 37.01 -27.67 19.39
N SER A 147 35.86 -28.33 19.40
CA SER A 147 35.41 -29.23 20.46
C SER A 147 36.26 -30.49 20.58
N LYS A 148 37.00 -30.86 19.52
CA LYS A 148 37.91 -32.02 19.48
C LYS A 148 39.38 -31.67 19.78
N ALA A 149 39.71 -30.40 20.07
CA ALA A 149 41.06 -30.02 20.52
C ALA A 149 41.25 -30.40 22.02
N PRO A 150 42.39 -31.00 22.41
CA PRO A 150 42.38 -32.08 23.39
C PRO A 150 42.63 -31.64 24.84
N ALA A 151 41.87 -32.24 25.76
CA ALA A 151 42.33 -32.41 27.14
C ALA A 151 43.52 -33.39 27.14
N ALA A 152 44.74 -32.85 27.29
CA ALA A 152 45.86 -33.41 28.07
C ALA A 152 47.20 -32.89 27.55
N ARG A 153 47.65 -31.74 28.07
CA ARG A 153 49.09 -31.53 28.26
C ARG A 153 49.53 -32.44 29.41
N LYS A 154 50.16 -33.58 29.11
CA LYS A 154 51.07 -34.22 30.07
C LYS A 154 52.42 -33.52 29.94
N ALA A 155 52.69 -32.64 30.90
CA ALA A 155 54.01 -32.05 31.12
C ALA A 155 55.03 -33.17 31.41
N ALA A 156 56.15 -33.15 30.69
CA ALA A 156 57.31 -33.97 30.99
C ALA A 156 58.04 -33.40 32.21
N PRO A 157 58.46 -34.22 33.20
CA PRO A 157 59.44 -33.77 34.17
C PRO A 157 60.84 -33.98 33.59
N ALA A 158 61.57 -32.87 33.44
CA ALA A 158 63.00 -32.89 33.24
C ALA A 158 63.70 -33.38 34.52
N LYS A 159 64.55 -34.41 34.40
CA LYS A 159 65.60 -34.70 35.38
C LYS A 159 66.93 -34.87 34.65
N THR A 160 67.82 -33.93 34.93
CA THR A 160 69.25 -34.00 34.70
C THR A 160 69.88 -34.96 35.72
N ALA A 161 70.80 -35.82 35.27
CA ALA A 161 72.11 -36.13 35.88
C ALA A 161 72.64 -37.54 35.54
N ALA A 162 73.95 -37.55 35.27
CA ALA A 162 74.92 -38.62 35.54
C ALA A 162 75.17 -39.76 34.51
N LYS A 163 76.31 -39.61 33.82
CA LYS A 163 77.50 -40.50 33.87
C LYS A 163 77.39 -41.90 33.24
N ALA A 164 78.05 -42.11 32.09
CA ALA A 164 79.26 -42.95 31.96
C ALA A 164 79.54 -43.41 30.50
N ALA A 165 80.85 -43.42 30.19
CA ALA A 165 81.58 -44.33 29.29
C ALA A 165 81.43 -44.21 27.74
N ALA A 166 82.59 -43.92 27.13
CA ALA A 166 82.92 -43.92 25.70
C ALA A 166 83.15 -45.36 25.16
N PRO A 167 83.82 -45.63 24.00
CA PRO A 167 84.15 -44.83 22.80
C PRO A 167 83.90 -45.61 21.47
N ARG A 168 83.93 -44.93 20.31
CA ARG A 168 84.33 -45.53 19.00
C ARG A 168 84.74 -44.38 18.06
N LYS A 169 86.03 -44.03 18.01
CA LYS A 169 87.13 -44.57 17.16
C LYS A 169 87.01 -44.17 15.69
N ALA A 170 87.96 -43.29 15.30
CA ALA A 170 88.61 -43.12 13.99
C ALA A 170 87.71 -42.78 12.79
N ALA A 171 88.09 -41.99 11.80
CA ALA A 171 89.21 -41.12 11.42
C ALA A 171 88.60 -40.32 10.24
N ALA A 172 88.98 -39.10 9.89
CA ALA A 172 90.23 -38.73 9.25
C ALA A 172 90.00 -37.36 8.56
N LYS A 173 91.11 -36.68 8.27
CA LYS A 173 91.29 -35.62 7.24
C LYS A 173 90.83 -34.19 7.58
N ARG A 174 91.72 -33.51 8.31
CA ARG A 174 92.60 -32.42 7.83
C ARG A 174 92.01 -31.46 6.75
N ALA A 175 91.83 -30.19 7.11
CA ALA A 175 92.55 -29.03 6.56
C ALA A 175 91.75 -27.70 6.71
N ALA A 176 92.31 -26.75 7.44
CA ALA A 176 92.01 -25.31 7.33
C ALA A 176 92.98 -24.69 6.29
N PRO A 177 92.69 -23.52 5.67
CA PRO A 177 92.79 -22.22 6.35
C PRO A 177 91.66 -21.23 5.94
N ARG A 178 91.13 -20.39 6.85
CA ARG A 178 91.60 -19.03 7.20
C ARG A 178 91.80 -18.04 6.04
N LYS A 179 90.91 -17.03 5.99
CA LYS A 179 91.08 -15.54 5.88
C LYS A 179 90.05 -14.95 4.90
N ARG A 180 89.18 -14.02 5.34
CA ARG A 180 89.34 -12.53 5.41
C ARG A 180 89.58 -11.94 4.02
N ALA A 181 88.99 -10.83 3.59
CA ALA A 181 88.07 -9.85 4.18
C ALA A 181 87.49 -9.04 2.99
N ALA A 182 86.78 -7.94 3.32
CA ALA A 182 86.60 -6.77 2.47
C ALA A 182 87.84 -6.38 1.65
#